data_AF-A0A5R9A9R3-F1
#
_entry.id   AF-A0A5R9A9R3-F1
#
_cell.length_a   1.000
_cell.length_b   1.000
_cell.length_c   1.000
_cell.angle_alpha   90.00
_cell.angle_beta   90.00
_cell.angle_gamma   90.00
#
_symmetry.space_group_name_H-M   'P 1'
#
loop_
_entity.id
_entity.type
_entity.pdbx_description
1 polymer ?
#
loop_
_entity_poly.entity_id
_entity_poly.type
_entity_poly.pdbx_seq_one_letter_code
_entity_poly.pdbx_strand_id
1 'polypeptide(L)' 'MDTAPAEHSPTLKQDQLRTIEEVAEQMRTTPSTIRYKLQTDPTFPRGFKLSVRRLWRQSSIDAWIESQIEAQEAA' A
#
# COMPACT_ATOMS: atom_id res chain seq x y z
N MET A 1 -30.29 -26.50 24.47
CA MET A 1 -29.67 -26.56 23.13
C MET A 1 -28.68 -25.41 23.08
N ASP A 2 -27.48 -25.67 23.57
CA ASP A 2 -26.35 -24.75 23.50
C ASP A 2 -25.84 -24.72 22.06
N THR A 3 -26.08 -23.61 21.37
CA THR A 3 -25.35 -23.27 20.14
C THR A 3 -24.48 -22.09 20.48
N ALA A 4 -23.22 -22.36 20.81
CA ALA A 4 -22.19 -21.34 20.93
C ALA A 4 -22.10 -20.54 19.61
N PRO A 5 -22.06 -19.20 19.63
CA PRO A 5 -21.80 -18.44 18.42
C PRO A 5 -20.37 -18.74 17.98
N ALA A 6 -20.21 -19.12 16.72
CA ALA A 6 -18.91 -19.35 16.13
C ALA A 6 -18.06 -18.07 16.25
N GLU A 7 -17.06 -18.14 17.13
CA GLU A 7 -15.93 -17.23 17.23
C GLU A 7 -15.27 -17.10 15.86
N HIS A 8 -15.67 -16.09 15.09
CA HIS A 8 -14.94 -15.71 13.89
C HIS A 8 -13.68 -14.99 14.36
N SER A 9 -12.61 -15.75 14.55
CA SER A 9 -11.25 -15.19 14.62
C SER A 9 -10.71 -15.05 13.20
N PRO A 10 -10.53 -13.83 12.64
CA PRO A 10 -9.72 -13.66 11.44
C PRO A 10 -8.33 -13.19 11.88
N THR A 11 -7.46 -14.14 12.24
CA THR A 11 -6.02 -13.88 12.51
C THR A 11 -5.21 -13.81 11.21
N LEU A 12 -5.72 -13.07 10.22
CA LEU A 12 -4.98 -12.59 9.06
C LEU A 12 -5.43 -11.14 8.87
N LYS A 13 -4.63 -10.18 9.36
CA LYS A 13 -4.87 -8.75 9.09
C LYS A 13 -5.01 -8.59 7.58
N GLN A 14 -6.22 -8.32 7.11
CA GLN A 14 -6.47 -8.05 5.71
C GLN A 14 -5.63 -6.83 5.32
N ASP A 15 -4.73 -7.00 4.35
CA ASP A 15 -3.88 -5.92 3.88
C ASP A 15 -4.75 -4.80 3.29
N GLN A 16 -4.59 -3.58 3.79
CA GLN A 16 -5.45 -2.48 3.42
C GLN A 16 -5.14 -2.04 1.99
N LEU A 17 -6.19 -1.77 1.22
CA LEU A 17 -6.05 -1.22 -0.12
C LEU A 17 -6.03 0.29 -0.05
N ARG A 18 -5.07 0.91 -0.74
CA ARG A 18 -4.90 2.35 -0.80
C ARG A 18 -5.14 2.90 -2.20
N THR A 19 -5.84 4.02 -2.29
CA THR A 19 -5.95 4.81 -3.53
C THR A 19 -4.68 5.65 -3.74
N ILE A 20 -4.56 6.26 -4.93
CA ILE A 20 -3.43 7.14 -5.22
C ILE A 20 -3.40 8.37 -4.30
N GLU A 21 -4.57 8.85 -3.87
CA GLU A 21 -4.70 9.97 -2.94
C GLU A 21 -4.15 9.59 -1.55
N GLU A 22 -4.50 8.42 -1.04
CA GLU A 22 -4.02 7.95 0.27
C GLU A 22 -2.51 7.66 0.26
N VAL A 23 -1.99 7.07 -0.83
CA VAL A 23 -0.54 6.86 -1.00
C VAL A 23 0.19 8.21 -1.04
N ALA A 24 -0.37 9.20 -1.75
CA ALA A 24 0.21 10.53 -1.79
C ALA A 24 0.20 11.21 -0.42
N GLU A 25 -0.89 11.07 0.34
CA GLU A 25 -1.01 11.59 1.69
C GLU A 25 0.01 10.96 2.65
N GLN A 26 0.15 9.63 2.62
CA GLN A 26 1.14 8.90 3.42
C GLN A 26 2.56 9.40 3.17
N MET A 27 2.91 9.62 1.89
CA MET A 27 4.23 10.11 1.49
C MET A 27 4.38 11.64 1.58
N ARG A 28 3.38 12.35 2.13
CA ARG A 28 3.32 13.83 2.21
C ARG A 28 3.61 14.51 0.86
N THR A 29 3.02 13.99 -0.21
CA THR A 29 3.19 14.48 -1.57
C THR A 29 1.86 14.64 -2.31
N THR A 30 1.91 14.92 -3.62
CA THR A 30 0.72 15.04 -4.47
C THR A 30 0.45 13.76 -5.27
N PRO A 31 -0.81 13.47 -5.65
CA PRO A 31 -1.12 12.36 -6.55
C PRO A 31 -0.40 12.43 -7.91
N SER A 32 -0.08 13.65 -8.38
CA SER A 32 0.71 13.84 -9.61
C SER A 32 2.15 13.39 -9.44
N THR A 33 2.75 13.59 -8.26
CA THR A 33 4.08 13.05 -7.94
C THR A 33 4.07 11.52 -7.94
N ILE A 34 3.02 10.90 -7.40
CA ILE A 34 2.88 9.44 -7.43
C ILE A 34 2.74 8.93 -8.88
N ARG A 35 1.95 9.61 -9.73
CA ARG A 35 1.87 9.29 -11.17
C ARG A 35 3.22 9.41 -11.88
N TYR A 36 3.97 10.47 -11.58
CA TYR A 36 5.31 10.67 -12.11
C TYR A 36 6.24 9.52 -11.69
N LYS A 37 6.29 9.18 -10.40
CA LYS A 37 7.06 8.03 -9.88
C LYS A 37 6.69 6.72 -10.55
N LEU A 38 5.41 6.44 -10.75
CA LEU A 38 4.97 5.22 -11.44
C LEU A 38 5.51 5.14 -12.89
N GLN A 39 5.80 6.28 -13.52
CA GLN A 39 6.38 6.34 -14.86
C GLN A 39 7.91 6.31 -14.86
N THR A 40 8.55 6.95 -13.88
CA THR A 40 10.01 7.21 -13.89
C THR A 40 10.81 6.30 -12.98
N ASP A 41 10.20 5.74 -11.94
CA ASP A 41 10.85 4.93 -10.93
C ASP A 41 10.40 3.47 -11.06
N PRO A 42 11.25 2.58 -11.61
CA PRO A 42 10.90 1.17 -11.79
C PRO A 42 10.79 0.41 -10.46
N THR A 43 11.33 0.97 -9.37
CA THR A 43 11.29 0.35 -8.03
C THR A 43 10.01 0.66 -7.28
N PHE A 44 9.30 1.73 -7.67
CA PHE A 44 8.06 2.13 -7.01
C PHE A 44 6.97 1.05 -7.18
N PRO A 45 6.20 0.71 -6.12
CA PRO A 45 5.21 -0.36 -6.16
C PRO A 45 4.19 -0.15 -7.27
N ARG A 46 3.98 -1.19 -8.09
CA ARG A 46 2.95 -1.16 -9.13
C ARG A 46 1.58 -1.39 -8.48
N GLY A 47 0.71 -0.40 -8.60
CA GLY A 47 -0.68 -0.58 -8.25
C GLY A 47 -1.36 -1.56 -9.21
N PHE A 48 -2.45 -2.17 -8.78
CA PHE A 48 -3.30 -2.98 -9.63
C PHE A 48 -4.61 -2.25 -9.92
N LYS A 49 -5.23 -2.54 -11.07
CA LYS A 49 -6.53 -1.97 -11.41
C LYS A 49 -7.62 -2.80 -10.75
N LEU A 50 -8.44 -2.17 -9.92
CA LEU A 50 -9.65 -2.76 -9.36
C LEU A 50 -10.83 -1.90 -9.78
N SER A 51 -11.63 -2.44 -10.70
CA SER A 51 -12.71 -1.68 -11.37
C SER A 51 -12.15 -0.40 -12.03
N VAL A 52 -12.67 0.77 -11.66
CA VAL A 52 -12.28 2.07 -12.22
C VAL A 52 -11.00 2.63 -11.56
N ARG A 53 -10.66 2.16 -10.35
CA ARG A 53 -9.55 2.73 -9.56
C ARG A 53 -8.29 1.89 -9.67
N ARG A 54 -7.15 2.55 -9.61
CA ARG A 54 -5.86 1.91 -9.34
C ARG A 54 -5.64 1.92 -7.83
N LEU A 55 -5.34 0.76 -7.27
CA LEU A 55 -5.12 0.56 -5.85
C LEU A 55 -3.76 -0.07 -5.58
N TRP A 56 -3.26 0.15 -4.38
CA TRP A 56 -2.03 -0.45 -3.86
C TRP A 56 -2.35 -1.24 -2.60
N ARG A 57 -1.55 -2.25 -2.33
CA ARG A 57 -1.49 -2.87 -1.01
C ARG A 57 -0.68 -1.98 -0.08
N GLN A 58 -1.17 -1.74 1.13
CA GLN A 58 -0.47 -0.97 2.15
C GLN A 58 0.93 -1.55 2.39
N SER A 59 1.02 -2.87 2.57
CA SER A 59 2.30 -3.56 2.80
C SER A 59 3.35 -3.30 1.72
N SER A 60 2.92 -3.14 0.45
CA SER A 60 3.84 -2.89 -0.66
C SER A 60 4.37 -1.45 -0.65
N ILE A 61 3.53 -0.49 -0.25
CA ILE A 61 3.95 0.91 -0.08
C ILE A 61 4.92 1.02 1.10
N ASP A 62 4.59 0.39 2.22
CA ASP A 62 5.45 0.41 3.42
C ASP A 62 6.80 -0.24 3.14
N ALA A 63 6.84 -1.41 2.51
CA ALA A 63 8.08 -2.08 2.16
C ALA A 63 8.96 -1.24 1.21
N TRP A 64 8.35 -0.49 0.29
CA TRP A 64 9.11 0.41 -0.57
C TRP A 64 9.66 1.60 0.21
N ILE A 65 8.86 2.24 1.08
CA ILE A 65 9.34 3.33 1.93
C ILE A 65 10.54 2.87 2.76
N GLU A 66 10.44 1.70 3.40
CA GLU A 66 11.53 1.12 4.18
C GLU A 66 12.78 0.92 3.32
N SER A 67 12.63 0.33 2.12
CA SER A 67 13.76 0.14 1.21
C SER A 67 14.45 1.45 0.80
N GLN A 68 13.72 2.57 0.72
CA GLN A 68 14.31 3.88 0.44
C GLN A 68 15.09 4.42 1.64
N ILE A 69 14.60 4.18 2.86
CA ILE A 69 15.28 4.56 4.11
C ILE A 69 16.58 3.76 4.22
N GLU A 70 16.51 2.43 4.11
CA GLU A 70 17.68 1.54 4.17
C GLU A 70 18.74 1.91 3.12
N ALA A 71 18.32 2.22 1.88
CA ALA A 71 19.23 2.65 0.82
C ALA A 71 19.92 4.00 1.11
N GLN A 72 19.27 4.89 1.85
CA GLN A 72 19.88 6.17 2.27
C GLN A 72 20.82 5.99 3.46
N GLU A 73 20.49 5.10 4.41
CA GLU A 73 21.33 4.81 5.56
C GLU A 73 22.61 4.04 5.19
N ALA A 74 22.56 3.23 4.12
CA ALA A 74 23.69 2.47 3.62
C ALA A 74 24.66 3.29 2.73
N ALA A 75 24.34 4.55 2.41
CA ALA A 75 25.09 5.44 1.52
C ALA A 75 25.93 6.47 2.29
#